data_AF-A0A7X6YID1-F1
#
_entry.id   AF-A0A7X6YID1-F1
#
_cell.length_a   1.000
_cell.length_b   1.000
_cell.length_c   1.000
_cell.angle_alpha   90.00
_cell.angle_beta   90.00
_cell.angle_gamma   90.00
#
_symmetry.space_group_name_H-M   'P 1'
#
loop_
_entity.id
_entity.type
_entity.pdbx_description
1 polymer ?
#
loop_
_entity_poly.entity_id
_entity_poly.type
_entity_poly.pdbx_seq_one_letter_code
_entity_poly.pdbx_strand_id
1 'polypeptide(L)'
;LPDAGGYFVWFASSDPDAGDTVTGYQLQIAADATFTNVLVAAAVAAQPATLLVQMNALPNYDALALNARYYWRVRALDLWEAPSDWTTASFVYGELQTEPPAPVEPVTITGMTIMDGQILLSWTASAYPVRVEFTASLTDPQWVPVNGATGLGGTAVAVPFPTGEPQGFFRVVVEGEAQ
;
A
#
# COMPACT_ATOMS: atom_id res chain seq x y z
N LEU A 1 -0.33 -9.08 5.76
CA LEU A 1 -1.80 -9.22 5.71
C LEU A 1 -2.08 -10.47 4.88
N PRO A 2 -3.01 -11.35 5.26
CA PRO A 2 -3.36 -12.46 4.40
C PRO A 2 -4.03 -11.91 3.12
N ASP A 3 -3.43 -12.20 1.99
CA ASP A 3 -3.99 -12.00 0.65
C ASP A 3 -4.74 -13.27 0.21
N ALA A 4 -5.15 -13.36 -1.06
CA ALA A 4 -5.83 -14.55 -1.58
C ALA A 4 -5.01 -15.85 -1.40
N GLY A 5 -3.67 -15.75 -1.33
CA GLY A 5 -2.76 -16.86 -1.08
C GLY A 5 -2.57 -17.22 0.40
N GLY A 6 -3.13 -16.45 1.33
CA GLY A 6 -3.04 -16.67 2.77
C GLY A 6 -3.71 -17.96 3.25
N TYR A 7 -3.34 -18.41 4.46
CA TYR A 7 -3.85 -19.62 5.08
C TYR A 7 -4.48 -19.35 6.45
N PHE A 8 -5.58 -20.03 6.73
CA PHE A 8 -6.05 -20.28 8.09
C PHE A 8 -5.36 -21.52 8.63
N VAL A 9 -4.85 -21.42 9.86
CA VAL A 9 -4.11 -22.49 10.52
C VAL A 9 -4.65 -22.72 11.92
N TRP A 10 -4.91 -23.98 12.24
CA TRP A 10 -5.18 -24.44 13.60
C TRP A 10 -4.64 -25.86 13.79
N PHE A 11 -4.49 -26.26 15.05
CA PHE A 11 -4.04 -27.60 15.41
C PHE A 11 -5.21 -28.57 15.52
N ALA A 12 -4.94 -29.85 15.26
CA ALA A 12 -5.90 -30.91 15.42
C ALA A 12 -6.43 -30.95 16.86
N SER A 13 -7.75 -31.01 17.00
CA SER A 13 -8.47 -31.21 18.25
C SER A 13 -8.54 -32.69 18.62
N SER A 14 -8.72 -32.96 19.91
CA SER A 14 -8.97 -34.30 20.47
C SER A 14 -10.36 -34.35 21.06
N ASP A 15 -11.05 -35.47 20.89
CA ASP A 15 -12.32 -35.73 21.56
C ASP A 15 -12.09 -36.37 22.94
N PRO A 16 -12.66 -35.82 24.04
CA PRO A 16 -12.52 -36.40 25.37
C PRO A 16 -13.39 -37.64 25.60
N ASP A 17 -14.42 -37.88 24.78
CA ASP A 17 -15.33 -39.01 24.94
C ASP A 17 -14.67 -40.31 24.45
N ALA A 18 -14.69 -41.32 25.33
CA ALA A 18 -13.96 -42.55 25.09
C ALA A 18 -14.55 -43.32 23.89
N GLY A 19 -13.72 -43.48 22.85
CA GLY A 19 -14.12 -44.15 21.61
C GLY A 19 -14.63 -43.20 20.52
N ASP A 20 -14.64 -41.90 20.78
CA ASP A 20 -14.94 -40.87 19.78
C ASP A 20 -13.67 -40.27 19.16
N THR A 21 -13.83 -39.64 18.00
CA THR A 21 -12.76 -38.94 17.30
C THR A 21 -13.31 -37.76 16.52
N VAL A 22 -12.47 -36.74 16.36
CA VAL A 22 -12.81 -35.58 15.53
C VAL A 22 -12.84 -36.01 14.06
N THR A 23 -14.00 -35.88 13.42
CA THR A 23 -14.20 -36.26 12.01
C THR A 23 -14.05 -35.08 11.06
N GLY A 24 -14.20 -33.85 11.56
CA GLY A 24 -14.04 -32.64 10.77
C GLY A 24 -14.17 -31.35 11.56
N TYR A 25 -14.20 -30.25 10.83
CA TYR A 25 -14.32 -28.90 11.37
C TYR A 25 -15.30 -28.08 10.55
N GLN A 26 -15.90 -27.11 11.22
CA GLN A 26 -16.64 -26.03 10.57
C GLN A 26 -15.85 -24.74 10.70
N LEU A 27 -15.61 -24.07 9.58
CA LEU A 27 -14.96 -22.76 9.51
C LEU A 27 -15.96 -21.72 9.02
N GLN A 28 -15.97 -20.55 9.65
CA GLN A 28 -16.75 -19.40 9.19
C GLN A 28 -15.91 -18.13 9.16
N ILE A 29 -16.20 -17.24 8.20
CA ILE A 29 -15.70 -15.87 8.14
C ILE A 29 -16.90 -14.92 8.12
N ALA A 30 -16.88 -13.89 8.96
CA ALA A 30 -17.92 -12.90 9.12
C ALA A 30 -17.37 -11.47 9.04
N ALA A 31 -18.24 -10.54 8.66
CA ALA A 31 -17.94 -9.11 8.64
C ALA A 31 -17.98 -8.48 10.05
N ASP A 32 -18.59 -9.16 11.02
CA ASP A 32 -18.77 -8.69 12.39
C ASP A 32 -18.28 -9.72 13.43
N ALA A 33 -17.87 -9.23 14.60
CA ALA A 33 -17.35 -10.06 15.69
C ALA A 33 -18.41 -11.00 16.31
N THR A 34 -19.70 -10.69 16.12
CA THR A 34 -20.82 -11.49 16.65
C THR A 34 -21.27 -12.59 15.70
N PHE A 35 -20.64 -12.71 14.52
CA PHE A 35 -21.00 -13.69 13.49
C PHE A 35 -22.48 -13.64 13.08
N THR A 36 -23.06 -12.43 13.03
CA THR A 36 -24.42 -12.18 12.54
C THR A 36 -24.47 -12.04 11.02
N ASN A 37 -23.37 -11.60 10.41
CA ASN A 37 -23.15 -11.49 8.98
C ASN A 37 -22.01 -12.41 8.54
N VAL A 38 -22.32 -13.70 8.39
CA VAL A 38 -21.39 -14.73 7.90
C VAL A 38 -21.32 -14.68 6.38
N LEU A 39 -20.12 -14.45 5.85
CA LEU A 39 -19.82 -14.35 4.42
C LEU A 39 -19.31 -15.67 3.84
N VAL A 40 -18.54 -16.41 4.63
CA VAL A 40 -17.97 -17.71 4.26
C VAL A 40 -18.36 -18.73 5.32
N ALA A 41 -18.78 -19.91 4.87
CA ALA A 41 -18.97 -21.09 5.71
C ALA A 41 -18.45 -22.32 4.96
N ALA A 42 -17.57 -23.09 5.59
CA ALA A 42 -16.92 -24.24 4.99
C ALA A 42 -16.84 -25.42 5.96
N ALA A 43 -16.96 -26.64 5.41
CA ALA A 43 -16.61 -27.87 6.11
C ALA A 43 -15.17 -28.26 5.74
N VAL A 44 -14.39 -28.68 6.73
CA VAL A 44 -12.98 -29.03 6.58
C VAL A 44 -12.76 -30.41 7.17
N ALA A 45 -12.17 -31.33 6.41
CA ALA A 45 -11.90 -32.68 6.89
C ALA A 45 -10.86 -32.69 8.01
N ALA A 46 -10.96 -33.65 8.94
CA ALA A 46 -9.94 -33.82 9.97
C ALA A 46 -8.56 -34.15 9.39
N GLN A 47 -7.50 -33.69 10.06
CA GLN A 47 -6.10 -33.96 9.73
C GLN A 47 -5.34 -34.32 11.01
N PRO A 48 -4.26 -35.13 10.91
CA PRO A 48 -3.60 -35.72 12.08
C PRO A 48 -2.78 -34.75 12.94
N ALA A 49 -2.48 -33.54 12.47
CA ALA A 49 -1.64 -32.60 13.22
C ALA A 49 -2.02 -31.13 13.01
N THR A 50 -1.80 -30.60 11.81
CA THR A 50 -2.05 -29.19 11.49
C THR A 50 -2.99 -29.11 10.30
N LEU A 51 -4.01 -28.26 10.41
CA LEU A 51 -4.92 -27.99 9.33
C LEU A 51 -4.53 -26.67 8.66
N LEU A 52 -4.47 -26.69 7.33
CA LEU A 52 -4.17 -25.56 6.48
C LEU A 52 -5.33 -25.40 5.52
N VAL A 53 -6.05 -24.29 5.64
CA VAL A 53 -7.10 -23.94 4.68
C VAL A 53 -6.70 -22.65 3.97
N GLN A 54 -6.42 -22.77 2.68
CA GLN A 54 -6.08 -21.62 1.85
C GLN A 54 -7.31 -20.76 1.63
N MET A 55 -7.16 -19.44 1.72
CA MET A 55 -8.28 -18.51 1.68
C MET A 55 -9.02 -18.55 0.34
N ASN A 56 -8.30 -18.58 -0.79
CA ASN A 56 -8.90 -18.69 -2.13
C ASN A 56 -9.56 -20.04 -2.44
N ALA A 57 -9.37 -21.06 -1.59
CA ALA A 57 -10.06 -22.33 -1.71
C ALA A 57 -11.42 -22.33 -0.97
N LEU A 58 -11.70 -21.30 -0.18
CA LEU A 58 -12.96 -21.17 0.55
C LEU A 58 -14.09 -20.69 -0.37
N PRO A 59 -15.32 -21.18 -0.17
CA PRO A 59 -16.48 -20.68 -0.90
C PRO A 59 -16.68 -19.19 -0.62
N ASN A 60 -17.05 -18.43 -1.65
CA ASN A 60 -17.36 -16.99 -1.56
C ASN A 60 -16.21 -16.11 -1.02
N TYR A 61 -14.95 -16.56 -1.07
CA TYR A 61 -13.82 -15.73 -0.64
C TYR A 61 -13.70 -14.44 -1.47
N ASP A 62 -14.11 -14.46 -2.75
CA ASP A 62 -14.13 -13.29 -3.64
C ASP A 62 -15.08 -12.17 -3.17
N ALA A 63 -15.99 -12.45 -2.22
CA ALA A 63 -16.86 -11.44 -1.63
C ALA A 63 -16.16 -10.60 -0.55
N LEU A 64 -14.94 -10.97 -0.14
CA LEU A 64 -14.15 -10.21 0.82
C LEU A 64 -13.52 -8.99 0.13
N ALA A 65 -13.73 -7.81 0.71
CA ALA A 65 -13.17 -6.56 0.22
C ALA A 65 -11.74 -6.38 0.74
N LEU A 66 -10.84 -5.92 -0.13
CA LEU A 66 -9.48 -5.53 0.25
C LEU A 66 -9.51 -4.42 1.30
N ASN A 67 -8.51 -4.43 2.18
CA ASN A 67 -8.31 -3.49 3.28
C ASN A 67 -9.48 -3.46 4.30
N ALA A 68 -10.27 -4.53 4.38
CA ALA A 68 -11.35 -4.67 5.34
C ALA A 68 -11.02 -5.66 6.46
N ARG A 69 -11.56 -5.42 7.66
CA ARG A 69 -11.43 -6.32 8.81
C ARG A 69 -12.52 -7.39 8.77
N TYR A 70 -12.11 -8.63 9.02
CA TYR A 70 -12.98 -9.78 9.14
C TYR A 70 -12.70 -10.57 10.41
N TYR A 71 -13.66 -11.41 10.79
CA TYR A 71 -13.60 -12.29 11.94
C TYR A 71 -13.79 -13.71 11.44
N TRP A 72 -12.97 -14.64 11.92
CA TRP A 72 -13.11 -16.04 11.57
C TRP A 72 -13.24 -16.89 12.82
N ARG A 73 -13.94 -18.01 12.69
CA ARG A 73 -14.07 -18.99 13.75
C ARG A 73 -14.02 -20.40 13.22
N VAL A 74 -13.55 -21.31 14.07
CA VAL A 74 -13.50 -22.74 13.80
C VAL A 74 -13.97 -23.54 15.01
N ARG A 75 -14.63 -24.67 14.76
CA ARG A 75 -14.99 -25.67 15.77
C ARG A 75 -14.85 -27.08 15.21
N ALA A 76 -14.58 -28.04 16.08
CA ALA A 76 -14.51 -29.46 15.74
C ALA A 76 -15.91 -30.10 15.72
N LEU A 77 -16.04 -31.18 14.97
CA LEU A 77 -17.18 -32.10 14.98
C LEU A 77 -16.67 -33.52 15.30
N ASP A 78 -17.36 -34.21 16.19
CA ASP A 78 -17.09 -35.61 16.54
C ASP A 78 -17.71 -36.60 15.52
N LEU A 79 -17.72 -37.90 15.82
CA LEU A 79 -18.34 -38.93 14.97
C LEU A 79 -19.87 -38.80 14.86
N TRP A 80 -20.52 -38.15 15.82
CA TRP A 80 -21.96 -37.94 15.89
C TRP A 80 -22.38 -36.54 15.44
N GLU A 81 -21.47 -35.80 14.80
CA GLU A 81 -21.65 -34.40 14.39
C GLU A 81 -21.89 -33.43 15.57
N ALA A 82 -21.53 -33.83 16.80
CA ALA A 82 -21.59 -32.97 17.96
C ALA A 82 -20.50 -31.89 17.87
N PRO A 83 -20.86 -30.59 17.98
CA PRO A 83 -19.90 -29.52 17.85
C PRO A 83 -19.19 -29.21 19.16
N SER A 84 -17.88 -28.90 19.07
CA SER A 84 -17.17 -28.20 20.13
C SER A 84 -17.61 -26.74 20.26
N ASP A 85 -17.15 -26.08 21.32
CA ASP A 85 -17.15 -24.62 21.39
C ASP A 85 -16.37 -24.01 20.23
N TRP A 86 -16.75 -22.79 19.83
CA TRP A 86 -16.08 -22.03 18.80
C TRP A 86 -14.79 -21.40 19.31
N THR A 87 -13.73 -21.46 18.51
CA THR A 87 -12.54 -20.62 18.66
C THR A 87 -12.60 -19.48 17.65
N THR A 88 -12.36 -18.23 18.08
CA THR A 88 -12.53 -17.02 17.25
C THR A 88 -11.26 -16.20 17.17
N ALA A 89 -10.97 -15.62 16.00
CA ALA A 89 -9.91 -14.63 15.82
C ALA A 89 -10.29 -13.61 14.72
N SER A 90 -9.50 -12.55 14.53
CA SER A 90 -9.75 -11.53 13.51
C SER A 90 -8.53 -11.29 12.62
N PHE A 91 -8.77 -10.81 11.41
CA PHE A 91 -7.74 -10.44 10.44
C PHE A 91 -8.18 -9.25 9.60
N VAL A 92 -7.24 -8.64 8.86
CA VAL A 92 -7.54 -7.66 7.81
C VAL A 92 -7.19 -8.31 6.49
N TYR A 93 -8.16 -8.44 5.58
CA TYR A 93 -7.96 -8.98 4.24
C TYR A 93 -7.33 -7.91 3.37
N GLY A 94 -6.25 -8.23 2.67
CA GLY A 94 -5.61 -7.29 1.78
C GLY A 94 -4.25 -7.75 1.30
N GLU A 95 -3.88 -7.28 0.12
CA GLU A 95 -2.50 -7.30 -0.33
C GLU A 95 -1.73 -6.17 0.37
N LEU A 96 -0.43 -6.34 0.58
CA LEU A 96 0.41 -5.20 0.93
C LEU A 96 0.28 -4.23 -0.26
N GLN A 97 -0.33 -3.06 -0.04
CA GLN A 97 -0.39 -2.03 -1.07
C GLN A 97 1.05 -1.81 -1.55
N THR A 98 1.26 -1.93 -2.87
CA THR A 98 2.57 -1.77 -3.51
C THR A 98 3.26 -0.55 -2.94
N GLU A 99 4.57 -0.66 -2.73
CA GLU A 99 5.43 0.37 -2.16
C GLU A 99 5.01 1.77 -2.65
N PRO A 100 4.92 2.78 -1.75
CA PRO A 100 4.63 4.14 -2.15
C PRO A 100 5.46 4.51 -3.38
N PRO A 101 4.93 5.30 -4.34
CA PRO A 101 5.71 5.71 -5.50
C PRO A 101 7.06 6.26 -5.01
N ALA A 102 8.15 5.77 -5.63
CA ALA A 102 9.49 6.11 -5.20
C ALA A 102 9.61 7.64 -5.08
N PRO A 103 10.32 8.16 -4.05
CA PRO A 103 10.53 9.58 -3.91
C PRO A 103 11.04 10.18 -5.24
N VAL A 104 10.48 11.33 -5.62
CA VAL A 104 10.92 12.02 -6.83
C VAL A 104 12.36 12.48 -6.62
N GLU A 105 13.29 11.89 -7.39
CA GLU A 105 14.71 12.24 -7.33
C GLU A 105 14.94 13.70 -7.76
N PRO A 106 15.64 14.52 -6.95
CA PRO A 106 15.92 15.89 -7.32
C PRO A 106 16.92 15.94 -8.48
N VAL A 107 16.82 16.98 -9.31
CA VAL A 107 17.85 17.27 -10.32
C VAL A 107 19.02 18.02 -9.70
N THR A 108 20.21 17.84 -10.27
CA THR A 108 21.41 18.62 -9.92
C THR A 108 21.67 19.65 -11.01
N ILE A 109 21.84 20.92 -10.64
CA ILE A 109 22.29 21.97 -11.56
C ILE A 109 23.73 21.66 -11.98
N THR A 110 23.95 21.52 -13.28
CA THR A 110 25.24 21.16 -13.89
C THR A 110 25.95 22.37 -14.50
N GLY A 111 25.22 23.45 -14.75
CA GLY A 111 25.77 24.64 -15.38
C GLY A 111 24.86 25.84 -15.25
N MET A 112 25.48 27.01 -15.26
CA MET A 112 24.82 28.30 -15.32
C MET A 112 25.69 29.23 -16.15
N THR A 113 25.11 29.88 -17.16
CA THR A 113 25.80 30.84 -18.02
C THR A 113 24.92 32.05 -18.24
N ILE A 114 25.51 33.24 -18.30
CA ILE A 114 24.82 34.49 -18.57
C ILE A 114 25.16 34.92 -19.99
N MET A 115 24.14 35.17 -20.82
CA MET A 115 24.30 35.61 -22.20
C MET A 115 23.10 36.47 -22.59
N ASP A 116 23.35 37.62 -23.21
CA ASP A 116 22.31 38.49 -23.83
C ASP A 116 21.09 38.80 -22.95
N GLY A 117 21.30 39.09 -21.67
CA GLY A 117 20.17 39.41 -20.76
C GLY A 117 19.42 38.20 -20.22
N GLN A 118 19.91 36.99 -20.50
CA GLN A 118 19.34 35.73 -20.04
C GLN A 118 20.32 34.93 -19.20
N ILE A 119 19.76 34.06 -18.38
CA ILE A 119 20.46 33.06 -17.59
C ILE A 119 20.11 31.70 -18.18
N LEU A 120 21.08 31.03 -18.78
CA LEU A 120 20.97 29.65 -19.21
C LEU A 120 21.33 28.74 -18.03
N LEU A 121 20.35 27.99 -17.54
CA LEU A 121 20.52 26.97 -16.51
C LEU A 121 20.49 25.59 -17.16
N SER A 122 21.38 24.69 -16.74
CA SER A 122 21.35 23.27 -17.12
C SER A 122 21.37 22.36 -15.90
N TRP A 123 20.77 21.18 -16.01
CA TRP A 123 20.64 20.21 -14.94
C TRP A 123 20.73 18.76 -15.45
N THR A 124 20.80 17.81 -14.53
CA THR A 124 20.73 16.36 -14.83
C THR A 124 19.35 15.98 -15.36
N ALA A 125 19.24 14.92 -16.18
CA ALA A 125 17.94 14.45 -16.67
C ALA A 125 17.00 14.09 -15.50
N SER A 126 15.70 14.35 -15.70
CA SER A 126 14.61 14.01 -14.77
C SER A 126 13.60 13.12 -15.48
N ALA A 127 13.00 12.19 -14.74
CA ALA A 127 11.88 11.38 -15.24
C ALA A 127 10.57 12.20 -15.33
N TYR A 128 10.48 13.29 -14.58
CA TYR A 128 9.31 14.16 -14.50
C TYR A 128 9.65 15.58 -14.97
N PRO A 129 8.65 16.36 -15.43
CA PRO A 129 8.85 17.77 -15.75
C PRO A 129 9.46 18.54 -14.58
N VAL A 130 10.16 19.62 -14.90
CA VAL A 130 10.76 20.49 -13.89
C VAL A 130 10.29 21.93 -14.05
N ARG A 131 10.44 22.70 -12.97
CA ARG A 131 10.33 24.15 -13.01
C ARG A 131 11.54 24.83 -12.40
N VAL A 132 11.77 26.06 -12.83
CA VAL A 132 12.77 26.95 -12.22
C VAL A 132 12.07 27.92 -11.30
N GLU A 133 12.59 28.08 -10.09
CA GLU A 133 12.12 29.06 -9.11
C GLU A 133 13.25 30.02 -8.75
N PHE A 134 12.86 31.24 -8.39
CA PHE A 134 13.75 32.30 -7.94
C PHE A 134 13.37 32.80 -6.55
N THR A 135 14.36 33.16 -5.74
CA THR A 135 14.18 33.94 -4.51
C THR A 135 15.27 35.02 -4.44
N ALA A 136 14.94 36.21 -3.92
CA ALA A 136 15.91 37.27 -3.71
C ALA A 136 16.83 37.00 -2.49
N SER A 137 16.40 36.15 -1.56
CA SER A 137 17.12 35.87 -0.30
C SER A 137 16.98 34.40 0.14
N LEU A 138 17.98 33.90 0.85
CA LEU A 138 17.92 32.60 1.57
C LEU A 138 17.69 32.76 3.08
N THR A 139 17.66 33.99 3.61
CA THR A 139 17.38 34.23 5.04
C THR A 139 15.88 34.08 5.36
N ASP A 140 15.03 34.45 4.39
CA ASP A 140 13.59 34.18 4.38
C ASP A 140 13.18 33.90 2.91
N PRO A 141 13.30 32.64 2.45
CA PRO A 141 13.18 32.35 1.04
C PRO A 141 11.73 32.39 0.56
N GLN A 142 11.45 33.34 -0.33
CA GLN A 142 10.17 33.46 -1.05
C GLN A 142 10.37 32.95 -2.48
N TRP A 143 10.35 31.63 -2.64
CA TRP A 143 10.53 30.99 -3.94
C TRP A 143 9.30 31.20 -4.83
N VAL A 144 9.51 31.83 -5.99
CA VAL A 144 8.47 32.07 -6.99
C VAL A 144 8.88 31.42 -8.31
N PRO A 145 7.97 30.71 -9.01
CA PRO A 145 8.25 30.19 -10.34
C PRO A 145 8.67 31.29 -11.31
N VAL A 146 9.72 31.05 -12.07
CA VAL A 146 10.16 31.96 -13.13
C VAL A 146 9.21 31.84 -14.31
N ASN A 147 8.74 32.97 -14.83
CA ASN A 147 7.77 32.99 -15.92
C ASN A 147 8.28 32.23 -17.15
N GLY A 148 7.46 31.30 -17.67
CA GLY A 148 7.83 30.45 -18.82
C GLY A 148 8.75 29.27 -18.50
N ALA A 149 9.09 29.04 -17.23
CA ALA A 149 10.00 27.97 -16.80
C ALA A 149 9.30 26.92 -15.91
N THR A 150 8.12 26.46 -16.31
CA THR A 150 7.33 25.38 -15.67
C THR A 150 7.00 24.30 -16.68
N GLY A 151 6.81 23.04 -16.25
CA GLY A 151 6.48 21.94 -17.17
C GLY A 151 7.61 21.59 -18.16
N LEU A 152 8.87 21.84 -17.78
CA LEU A 152 10.02 21.65 -18.67
C LEU A 152 10.43 20.17 -18.72
N GLY A 153 10.39 19.56 -19.91
CA GLY A 153 10.86 18.18 -20.15
C GLY A 153 12.33 18.06 -20.58
N GLY A 154 13.05 19.19 -20.70
CA GLY A 154 14.45 19.23 -21.12
C GLY A 154 15.44 19.25 -19.95
N THR A 155 16.72 19.37 -20.28
CA THR A 155 17.83 19.47 -19.31
C THR A 155 18.44 20.87 -19.22
N ALA A 156 17.86 21.85 -19.90
CA ALA A 156 18.27 23.24 -19.83
C ALA A 156 17.12 24.20 -20.18
N VAL A 157 17.18 25.41 -19.65
CA VAL A 157 16.30 26.53 -20.04
C VAL A 157 17.04 27.85 -19.94
N ALA A 158 16.78 28.74 -20.89
CA ALA A 158 17.17 30.14 -20.80
C ALA A 158 16.01 30.93 -20.18
N VAL A 159 16.26 31.58 -19.04
CA VAL A 159 15.28 32.44 -18.35
C VAL A 159 15.74 33.90 -18.37
N PRO A 160 14.81 34.87 -18.44
CA PRO A 160 15.17 36.27 -18.33
C PRO A 160 15.69 36.61 -16.92
N PHE A 161 16.45 37.70 -16.80
CA PHE A 161 16.75 38.26 -15.47
C PHE A 161 15.46 38.61 -14.71
N PRO A 162 15.37 38.26 -13.41
CA PRO A 162 14.30 38.73 -12.54
C PRO A 162 14.20 40.26 -12.58
N THR A 163 13.01 40.80 -12.86
CA THR A 163 12.81 42.24 -12.99
C THR A 163 12.88 42.91 -11.62
N GLY A 164 13.70 43.95 -11.48
CA GLY A 164 13.84 44.70 -10.22
C GLY A 164 14.74 44.04 -9.17
N GLU A 165 15.20 42.81 -9.41
CA GLU A 165 16.03 42.04 -8.48
C GLU A 165 17.39 41.73 -9.14
N PRO A 166 18.44 42.55 -8.91
CA PRO A 166 19.73 42.39 -9.58
C PRO A 166 20.53 41.18 -9.08
N GLN A 167 20.08 40.52 -8.01
CA GLN A 167 20.73 39.38 -7.38
C GLN A 167 19.68 38.46 -6.75
N GLY A 168 20.05 37.19 -6.56
CA GLY A 168 19.23 36.22 -5.85
C GLY A 168 19.70 34.81 -6.13
N PHE A 169 18.80 33.86 -5.96
CA PHE A 169 19.08 32.43 -6.02
C PHE A 169 18.07 31.73 -6.91
N PHE A 170 18.55 30.76 -7.68
CA PHE A 170 17.73 29.87 -8.48
C PHE A 170 17.74 28.46 -7.91
N ARG A 171 16.63 27.76 -8.07
CA ARG A 171 16.58 26.31 -7.91
C ARG A 171 15.76 25.68 -9.02
N VAL A 172 16.08 24.44 -9.36
CA VAL A 172 15.29 23.62 -10.27
C VAL A 172 14.55 22.58 -9.42
N VAL A 173 13.24 22.55 -9.52
CA VAL A 173 12.36 21.69 -8.72
C VAL A 173 11.67 20.72 -9.65
N VAL A 174 11.68 19.44 -9.29
CA VAL A 174 10.93 18.43 -10.03
C VAL A 174 9.45 18.55 -9.69
N GLU A 175 8.62 18.63 -10.74
CA GLU A 175 7.16 18.60 -10.65
C GLU A 175 6.74 17.14 -10.60
N GLY A 176 6.78 16.53 -9.41
CA GLY A 176 6.21 15.19 -9.21
C GLY A 176 4.72 15.16 -9.59
N GLU A 177 4.17 13.97 -9.82
CA GLU A 177 2.71 13.83 -9.87
C GLU A 177 2.14 14.36 -8.56
N ALA A 178 1.22 15.33 -8.64
CA ALA A 178 0.47 15.79 -7.49
C ALA A 178 -0.28 14.58 -6.92
N GLN A 179 0.01 14.24 -5.66
CA GLN A 179 -0.70 13.22 -4.90
C GLN A 179 -2.19 13.54 -4.80
#